data_AF-A0A8J3RIJ4-F1
#
_entry.id   AF-A0A8J3RIJ4-F1
#
_cell.length_a   1.000
_cell.length_b   1.000
_cell.length_c   1.000
_cell.angle_alpha   90.00
_cell.angle_beta   90.00
_cell.angle_gamma   90.00
#
_symmetry.space_group_name_H-M   'P 1'
#
loop_
_entity.id
_entity.type
_entity.pdbx_description
1 polymer ?
#
loop_
_entity_poly.entity_id
_entity_poly.type
_entity_poly.pdbx_seq_one_letter_code
_entity_poly.pdbx_strand_id
1 'polypeptide(L)'
;MAAAVLASGAFAPGAQAAPKPVVFGTAAASPKTHTGACPTTVTLSTTVKVKAPVALKYVWTFSDGDRTRVKTYRVGGRGLKTVRLSTSVEVTGDARGWGAVRLTSPVKKTSGKAAFAVTCTGDEGITGDTWDSVTTSATGAGVPEDPAAPPPTGQDDNDPARNPVRKVAIAFERTTAVKCPVTFKVHGYFEGLPAGAQTVRYRLVGAQEWKTVNVPADHGDVFSTVLETIDWDWETGKTSVRVEIDQPNRLTSNVIYYFQCGPPRTGTSIGVVAEDIVRTDMGGPLAELIADAYLEAVRTVSGAQVALVSRKSISMPGAELKAGGVTFSQVWGVQSSGVAVDVRSMTGAQLKQLLGHANPQIGALTPSASLRYTVTGGVVTEITLNGAPVSDTQVIKVAATYILMGGWEGFPQWTGTTRVATSGPDNTGALAAYIANHSPVPAPKGDRVTIR
;
A
#
# COMPACT_ATOMS: atom_id res chain seq x y z
N MET A 1 -10.49 -45.52 -67.74
CA MET A 1 -10.04 -46.23 -66.52
C MET A 1 -8.61 -45.81 -66.19
N ALA A 2 -8.09 -46.26 -65.04
CA ALA A 2 -6.86 -45.80 -64.39
C ALA A 2 -6.99 -44.41 -63.72
N ALA A 3 -6.80 -44.38 -62.40
CA ALA A 3 -6.71 -43.18 -61.59
C ALA A 3 -5.29 -43.10 -61.00
N ALA A 4 -4.77 -41.89 -60.82
CA ALA A 4 -3.50 -41.64 -60.15
C ALA A 4 -3.71 -40.59 -59.06
N VAL A 5 -3.57 -41.00 -57.80
CA VAL A 5 -3.60 -40.11 -56.63
C VAL A 5 -2.18 -40.01 -56.10
N LEU A 6 -1.63 -38.80 -56.03
CA LEU A 6 -0.41 -38.49 -55.30
C LEU A 6 -0.67 -37.27 -54.40
N ALA A 7 -0.30 -37.40 -53.13
CA ALA A 7 -0.76 -36.50 -52.08
C ALA A 7 0.10 -35.23 -51.95
N SER A 8 -0.55 -34.10 -51.64
CA SER A 8 0.12 -32.86 -51.27
C SER A 8 0.82 -33.01 -49.91
N GLY A 9 2.15 -33.01 -49.89
CA GLY A 9 2.93 -33.07 -48.65
C GLY A 9 2.77 -31.80 -47.81
N ALA A 10 2.43 -31.96 -46.53
CA ALA A 10 2.34 -30.84 -45.59
C ALA A 10 3.73 -30.34 -45.17
N PHE A 11 3.93 -29.02 -45.18
CA PHE A 11 5.14 -28.40 -44.64
C PHE A 11 5.15 -28.46 -43.10
N ALA A 12 6.13 -29.16 -42.53
CA ALA A 12 6.40 -29.11 -41.10
C ALA A 12 7.13 -27.80 -40.73
N PRO A 13 6.68 -27.05 -39.70
CA PRO A 13 7.42 -25.89 -39.20
C PRO A 13 8.79 -26.29 -38.65
N GLY A 14 9.82 -25.50 -38.94
CA GLY A 14 11.20 -25.80 -38.55
C GLY A 14 11.41 -25.86 -37.04
N ALA A 15 12.15 -26.87 -36.57
CA ALA A 15 12.43 -27.06 -35.14
C ALA A 15 13.20 -25.87 -34.53
N GLN A 16 12.63 -25.25 -33.50
CA GLN A 16 13.30 -24.20 -32.75
C GLN A 16 14.50 -24.76 -31.98
N ALA A 17 15.68 -24.15 -32.18
CA ALA A 17 16.90 -24.56 -31.48
C ALA A 17 16.76 -24.34 -29.96
N ALA A 18 16.96 -25.41 -29.18
CA ALA A 18 16.79 -25.37 -27.73
C ALA A 18 17.65 -24.27 -27.05
N PRO A 19 17.09 -23.54 -26.06
CA PRO A 19 17.78 -22.41 -25.45
C PRO A 19 19.08 -22.85 -24.76
N LYS A 20 20.19 -22.17 -25.09
CA LYS A 20 21.52 -22.45 -24.50
C LYS A 20 21.42 -22.38 -22.96
N PRO A 21 21.87 -23.41 -22.21
CA PRO A 21 21.71 -23.43 -20.76
C PRO A 21 22.50 -22.30 -20.09
N VAL A 22 21.81 -21.60 -19.19
CA VAL A 22 22.34 -20.54 -18.33
C VAL A 22 21.93 -20.82 -16.89
N VAL A 23 22.91 -21.13 -16.05
CA VAL A 23 22.71 -21.55 -14.65
C VAL A 23 23.55 -20.67 -13.75
N PHE A 24 22.92 -19.94 -12.84
CA PHE A 24 23.62 -19.24 -11.76
C PHE A 24 24.06 -20.23 -10.67
N GLY A 25 25.24 -20.01 -10.10
CA GLY A 25 25.62 -20.56 -8.80
C GLY A 25 25.20 -19.63 -7.67
N THR A 26 25.55 -20.01 -6.44
CA THR A 26 25.27 -19.24 -5.23
C THR A 26 25.76 -17.79 -5.35
N ALA A 27 24.94 -16.85 -4.88
CA ALA A 27 25.29 -15.45 -4.75
C ALA A 27 25.80 -15.18 -3.33
N ALA A 28 26.87 -14.40 -3.21
CA ALA A 28 27.58 -14.18 -1.95
C ALA A 28 28.05 -12.72 -1.82
N ALA A 29 27.94 -12.20 -0.60
CA ALA A 29 28.51 -10.93 -0.17
C ALA A 29 29.80 -11.15 0.63
N SER A 30 30.73 -10.20 0.54
CA SER A 30 32.02 -10.20 1.25
C SER A 30 32.37 -8.78 1.69
N PRO A 31 32.34 -8.44 2.99
CA PRO A 31 31.84 -9.28 4.08
C PRO A 31 30.34 -9.61 3.94
N LYS A 32 29.90 -10.76 4.48
CA LYS A 32 28.47 -11.09 4.61
C LYS A 32 27.85 -10.37 5.82
N THR A 33 28.63 -10.22 6.88
CA THR A 33 28.28 -9.54 8.13
C THR A 33 29.49 -8.71 8.55
N HIS A 34 29.28 -7.44 8.89
CA HIS A 34 30.32 -6.53 9.37
C HIS A 34 29.82 -5.76 10.59
N THR A 35 30.67 -5.63 11.60
CA THR A 35 30.45 -4.78 12.78
C THR A 35 31.74 -4.00 13.00
N GLY A 36 31.68 -2.66 13.05
CA GLY A 36 32.86 -1.81 13.22
C GLY A 36 32.65 -0.38 12.73
N ALA A 37 33.76 0.31 12.42
CA ALA A 37 33.72 1.67 11.88
C ALA A 37 33.26 1.71 10.42
N CYS A 38 32.59 2.80 10.05
CA CYS A 38 32.08 3.06 8.70
C CYS A 38 32.66 4.41 8.18
N PRO A 39 32.78 4.62 6.85
CA PRO A 39 32.27 3.79 5.76
C PRO A 39 33.02 2.46 5.56
N THR A 40 32.30 1.45 5.08
CA THR A 40 32.83 0.12 4.76
C THR A 40 32.37 -0.33 3.36
N THR A 41 33.11 -1.21 2.71
CA THR A 41 32.81 -1.67 1.33
C THR A 41 32.39 -3.14 1.30
N VAL A 42 31.17 -3.41 0.82
CA VAL A 42 30.65 -4.76 0.62
C VAL A 42 30.79 -5.16 -0.86
N THR A 43 31.55 -6.21 -1.13
CA THR A 43 31.67 -6.80 -2.47
C THR A 43 30.62 -7.89 -2.66
N LEU A 44 29.71 -7.69 -3.60
CA LEU A 44 28.68 -8.65 -3.99
C LEU A 44 29.12 -9.43 -5.23
N SER A 45 28.86 -10.74 -5.26
CA SER A 45 29.24 -11.58 -6.41
C SER A 45 28.35 -12.80 -6.60
N THR A 46 28.31 -13.31 -7.83
CA THR A 46 27.68 -14.59 -8.20
C THR A 46 28.48 -15.24 -9.33
N THR A 47 28.27 -16.54 -9.57
CA THR A 47 28.84 -17.24 -10.73
C THR A 47 27.75 -17.62 -11.71
N VAL A 48 28.06 -17.69 -13.00
CA VAL A 48 27.14 -18.13 -14.05
C VAL A 48 27.83 -19.10 -15.00
N LYS A 49 27.22 -20.28 -15.18
CA LYS A 49 27.63 -21.33 -16.13
C LYS A 49 26.89 -21.14 -17.45
N VAL A 50 27.63 -21.01 -18.55
CA VAL A 50 27.09 -20.72 -19.91
C VAL A 50 27.85 -21.48 -21.00
N LYS A 51 27.20 -21.77 -22.14
CA LYS A 51 27.87 -22.38 -23.31
C LYS A 51 28.46 -21.30 -24.23
N ALA A 52 29.79 -21.28 -24.35
CA ALA A 52 30.54 -20.36 -25.19
C ALA A 52 30.50 -20.75 -26.68
N PRO A 53 30.63 -19.78 -27.62
CA PRO A 53 30.72 -18.34 -27.39
C PRO A 53 29.37 -17.69 -27.09
N VAL A 54 29.37 -16.65 -26.24
CA VAL A 54 28.18 -15.88 -25.85
C VAL A 54 28.54 -14.49 -25.30
N ALA A 55 27.68 -13.49 -25.54
CA ALA A 55 27.75 -12.18 -24.89
C ALA A 55 26.64 -12.05 -23.84
N LEU A 56 27.04 -11.87 -22.57
CA LEU A 56 26.16 -11.71 -21.42
C LEU A 56 25.92 -10.23 -21.16
N LYS A 57 24.71 -9.72 -21.43
CA LYS A 57 24.29 -8.37 -20.99
C LYS A 57 23.59 -8.49 -19.65
N TYR A 58 23.99 -7.70 -18.66
CA TYR A 58 23.45 -7.81 -17.31
C TYR A 58 23.45 -6.48 -16.56
N VAL A 59 22.61 -6.38 -15.53
CA VAL A 59 22.63 -5.33 -14.51
C VAL A 59 22.71 -5.97 -13.13
N TRP A 60 23.37 -5.32 -12.19
CA TRP A 60 23.06 -5.52 -10.78
C TRP A 60 21.82 -4.71 -10.41
N THR A 61 21.01 -5.24 -9.51
CA THR A 61 19.90 -4.54 -8.85
C THR A 61 20.04 -4.79 -7.35
N PHE A 62 19.90 -3.73 -6.56
CA PHE A 62 20.11 -3.72 -5.12
C PHE A 62 18.79 -3.64 -4.34
N SER A 63 18.86 -3.76 -3.02
CA SER A 63 17.71 -3.85 -2.10
C SER A 63 16.92 -2.55 -1.92
N ASP A 64 17.54 -1.42 -2.21
CA ASP A 64 16.97 -0.07 -2.30
C ASP A 64 16.21 0.17 -3.63
N GLY A 65 16.35 -0.75 -4.59
CA GLY A 65 15.81 -0.65 -5.96
C GLY A 65 16.82 -0.13 -6.99
N ASP A 66 17.99 0.33 -6.55
CA ASP A 66 18.97 0.99 -7.40
C ASP A 66 19.72 0.01 -8.31
N ARG A 67 20.29 0.51 -9.42
CA ARG A 67 20.76 -0.36 -10.52
C ARG A 67 22.05 0.13 -11.16
N THR A 68 23.01 -0.78 -11.36
CA THR A 68 24.18 -0.47 -12.19
C THR A 68 23.77 -0.30 -13.65
N ARG A 69 24.42 0.62 -14.39
CA ARG A 69 24.39 0.68 -15.86
C ARG A 69 24.63 -0.72 -16.47
N VAL A 70 24.05 -0.99 -17.65
CA VAL A 70 24.13 -2.30 -18.32
C VAL A 70 25.58 -2.68 -18.62
N LYS A 71 26.09 -3.71 -17.93
CA LYS A 71 27.42 -4.29 -18.15
C LYS A 71 27.31 -5.39 -19.20
N THR A 72 28.34 -5.53 -20.05
CA THR A 72 28.41 -6.59 -21.08
C THR A 72 29.68 -7.40 -20.91
N TYR A 73 29.56 -8.69 -20.61
CA TYR A 73 30.67 -9.62 -20.47
C TYR A 73 30.69 -10.59 -21.67
N ARG A 74 31.81 -10.64 -22.41
CA ARG A 74 31.97 -11.54 -23.57
C ARG A 74 32.69 -12.82 -23.15
N VAL A 75 32.09 -13.98 -23.42
CA VAL A 75 32.66 -15.30 -23.11
C VAL A 75 33.11 -15.96 -24.41
N GLY A 76 34.44 -16.07 -24.59
CA GLY A 76 35.07 -16.67 -25.76
C GLY A 76 35.34 -18.18 -25.62
N GLY A 77 35.85 -18.77 -26.71
CA GLY A 77 36.21 -20.18 -26.78
C GLY A 77 35.02 -21.12 -27.04
N ARG A 78 35.26 -22.43 -26.86
CA ARG A 78 34.29 -23.52 -27.04
C ARG A 78 33.97 -24.19 -25.69
N GLY A 79 32.80 -24.82 -25.60
CA GLY A 79 32.36 -25.61 -24.43
C GLY A 79 31.57 -24.82 -23.38
N LEU A 80 31.30 -25.46 -22.23
CA LEU A 80 30.74 -24.79 -21.05
C LEU A 80 31.83 -24.01 -20.31
N LYS A 81 31.50 -22.81 -19.83
CA LYS A 81 32.39 -21.93 -19.06
C LYS A 81 31.65 -21.38 -17.84
N THR A 82 32.35 -21.25 -16.72
CA THR A 82 31.88 -20.56 -15.52
C THR A 82 32.51 -19.16 -15.49
N VAL A 83 31.68 -18.13 -15.30
CA VAL A 83 32.12 -16.72 -15.17
C VAL A 83 31.72 -16.22 -13.79
N ARG A 84 32.59 -15.47 -13.09
CA ARG A 84 32.22 -14.71 -11.89
C ARG A 84 31.83 -13.29 -12.28
N LEU A 85 30.69 -12.83 -11.78
CA LEU A 85 30.22 -11.45 -11.92
C LEU A 85 30.23 -10.82 -10.53
N SER A 86 30.66 -9.56 -10.42
CA SER A 86 30.75 -8.82 -9.15
C SER A 86 30.36 -7.34 -9.29
N THR A 87 30.13 -6.71 -8.15
CA THR A 87 30.07 -5.25 -7.96
C THR A 87 30.34 -4.93 -6.50
N SER A 88 30.78 -3.72 -6.19
CA SER A 88 30.92 -3.23 -4.82
C SER A 88 29.77 -2.28 -4.46
N VAL A 89 29.47 -2.19 -3.17
CA VAL A 89 28.55 -1.23 -2.54
C VAL A 89 29.31 -0.59 -1.38
N GLU A 90 29.29 0.74 -1.30
CA GLU A 90 29.83 1.49 -0.16
C GLU A 90 28.71 1.74 0.85
N VAL A 91 29.01 1.58 2.13
CA VAL A 91 28.03 1.61 3.22
C VAL A 91 28.53 2.55 4.31
N THR A 92 27.84 3.68 4.50
CA THR A 92 28.22 4.78 5.41
C THR A 92 27.57 4.70 6.80
N GLY A 93 26.53 3.89 6.96
CA GLY A 93 25.75 3.73 8.21
C GLY A 93 25.09 2.34 8.28
N ASP A 94 24.32 2.08 9.35
CA ASP A 94 23.64 0.79 9.56
C ASP A 94 22.79 0.36 8.36
N ALA A 95 23.12 -0.77 7.76
CA ALA A 95 22.51 -1.22 6.52
C ALA A 95 22.38 -2.75 6.44
N ARG A 96 21.17 -3.22 6.14
CA ARG A 96 20.89 -4.61 5.74
C ARG A 96 20.37 -4.58 4.32
N GLY A 97 21.00 -5.33 3.43
CA GLY A 97 20.72 -5.23 2.00
C GLY A 97 21.05 -6.48 1.22
N TRP A 98 20.80 -6.44 -0.08
CA TRP A 98 21.19 -7.48 -1.01
C TRP A 98 21.43 -6.92 -2.40
N GLY A 99 22.19 -7.67 -3.22
CA GLY A 99 22.28 -7.44 -4.66
C GLY A 99 22.08 -8.72 -5.45
N ALA A 100 21.44 -8.62 -6.61
CA ALA A 100 21.27 -9.73 -7.53
C ALA A 100 21.63 -9.31 -8.97
N VAL A 101 22.14 -10.26 -9.76
CA VAL A 101 22.40 -10.05 -11.19
C VAL A 101 21.15 -10.41 -11.98
N ARG A 102 20.62 -9.45 -12.74
CA ARG A 102 19.62 -9.69 -13.78
C ARG A 102 20.29 -9.74 -15.14
N LEU A 103 20.33 -10.93 -15.73
CA LEU A 103 20.74 -11.17 -17.12
C LEU A 103 19.61 -10.73 -18.06
N THR A 104 19.97 -10.00 -19.12
CA THR A 104 19.03 -9.48 -20.14
C THR A 104 19.27 -10.05 -21.54
N SER A 105 20.45 -10.62 -21.80
CA SER A 105 20.81 -11.38 -23.01
C SER A 105 21.90 -12.40 -22.66
N PRO A 106 21.85 -13.66 -23.14
CA PRO A 106 20.94 -14.18 -24.17
C PRO A 106 19.55 -14.61 -23.66
N VAL A 107 19.38 -14.74 -22.34
CA VAL A 107 18.10 -15.09 -21.70
C VAL A 107 17.81 -14.10 -20.57
N LYS A 108 16.53 -13.87 -20.29
CA LYS A 108 16.09 -13.09 -19.12
C LYS A 108 16.08 -14.02 -17.90
N LYS A 109 17.03 -13.84 -16.97
CA LYS A 109 17.15 -14.67 -15.75
C LYS A 109 17.83 -13.89 -14.63
N THR A 110 17.40 -14.10 -13.39
CA THR A 110 17.98 -13.46 -12.19
C THR A 110 18.81 -14.46 -11.38
N SER A 111 19.85 -13.99 -10.70
CA SER A 111 20.60 -14.80 -9.72
C SER A 111 19.84 -14.90 -8.39
N GLY A 112 20.31 -15.75 -7.48
CA GLY A 112 19.99 -15.60 -6.06
C GLY A 112 20.44 -14.23 -5.52
N LYS A 113 19.90 -13.82 -4.37
CA LYS A 113 20.22 -12.55 -3.70
C LYS A 113 21.50 -12.71 -2.86
N ALA A 114 22.55 -11.93 -3.15
CA ALA A 114 23.74 -11.82 -2.30
C ALA A 114 23.42 -10.86 -1.15
N ALA A 115 22.91 -11.39 -0.03
CA ALA A 115 22.53 -10.61 1.14
C ALA A 115 23.73 -10.26 2.04
N PHE A 116 23.69 -9.08 2.64
CA PHE A 116 24.69 -8.55 3.57
C PHE A 116 24.05 -7.80 4.74
N ALA A 117 24.78 -7.70 5.85
CA ALA A 117 24.47 -6.83 6.97
C ALA A 117 25.73 -6.08 7.44
N VAL A 118 25.57 -4.78 7.69
CA VAL A 118 26.58 -3.88 8.26
C VAL A 118 25.95 -3.20 9.47
N THR A 119 26.65 -3.24 10.60
CA THR A 119 26.35 -2.44 11.80
C THR A 119 27.54 -1.55 12.10
N CYS A 120 27.32 -0.24 12.09
CA CYS A 120 28.31 0.79 12.34
C CYS A 120 28.31 1.14 13.82
N THR A 121 29.43 0.93 14.51
CA THR A 121 29.53 1.21 15.95
C THR A 121 29.86 2.69 16.17
N GLY A 122 28.85 3.54 16.34
CA GLY A 122 29.07 4.97 16.58
C GLY A 122 27.84 5.90 16.53
N ASP A 123 26.75 5.58 17.21
CA ASP A 123 25.89 6.54 17.95
C ASP A 123 24.79 5.77 18.72
N GLU A 124 24.40 6.24 19.91
CA GLU A 124 23.60 5.46 20.89
C GLU A 124 22.10 5.83 20.88
N GLY A 125 21.19 4.87 21.17
CA GLY A 125 19.78 5.24 21.37
C GLY A 125 18.73 4.12 21.47
N ILE A 126 18.61 3.49 22.65
CA ILE A 126 17.40 2.87 23.22
C ILE A 126 16.76 1.67 22.47
N THR A 127 16.92 0.49 23.08
CA THR A 127 16.06 -0.69 22.90
C THR A 127 14.79 -0.60 23.77
N GLY A 128 13.71 -1.29 23.38
CA GLY A 128 12.49 -1.41 24.20
C GLY A 128 11.39 -2.23 23.52
N ASP A 129 11.04 -3.37 24.10
CA ASP A 129 10.15 -4.39 23.52
C ASP A 129 8.73 -4.40 24.12
N THR A 130 7.87 -5.24 23.52
CA THR A 130 6.61 -5.82 24.05
C THR A 130 5.36 -4.93 24.19
N TRP A 131 4.24 -5.47 23.67
CA TRP A 131 2.87 -5.26 24.15
C TRP A 131 2.07 -6.54 23.89
N ASP A 132 1.38 -7.06 24.91
CA ASP A 132 0.62 -8.33 24.82
C ASP A 132 -0.52 -8.35 25.86
N SER A 133 -1.79 -8.52 25.43
CA SER A 133 -3.04 -8.56 26.26
C SER A 133 -3.35 -7.28 27.11
N VAL A 134 -4.50 -7.01 27.76
CA VAL A 134 -5.86 -7.58 28.02
C VAL A 134 -6.85 -6.38 28.27
N THR A 135 -8.19 -6.37 28.41
CA THR A 135 -9.39 -7.25 28.29
C THR A 135 -10.62 -6.36 27.98
N THR A 136 -11.80 -6.90 27.62
CA THR A 136 -13.12 -6.22 27.86
C THR A 136 -14.22 -7.23 28.26
N SER A 137 -15.32 -6.78 28.88
CA SER A 137 -16.48 -7.59 29.30
C SER A 137 -17.71 -6.70 29.60
N ALA A 138 -18.94 -7.05 29.16
CA ALA A 138 -20.22 -6.81 29.85
C ALA A 138 -21.48 -7.25 29.05
N THR A 139 -22.44 -7.81 29.78
CA THR A 139 -23.79 -8.33 29.43
C THR A 139 -24.87 -7.30 29.00
N GLY A 140 -25.96 -7.74 28.33
CA GLY A 140 -27.31 -7.15 28.53
C GLY A 140 -28.35 -7.21 27.38
N ALA A 141 -29.20 -8.26 27.32
CA ALA A 141 -30.17 -8.53 26.23
C ALA A 141 -31.51 -7.72 26.23
N GLY A 142 -32.22 -7.67 25.09
CA GLY A 142 -33.64 -7.25 24.97
C GLY A 142 -34.16 -7.05 23.51
N VAL A 143 -35.36 -7.58 23.19
CA VAL A 143 -36.09 -7.61 21.87
C VAL A 143 -37.60 -7.89 22.13
N PRO A 144 -38.59 -7.83 21.19
CA PRO A 144 -38.58 -7.75 19.70
C PRO A 144 -39.38 -6.49 19.18
N GLU A 145 -40.20 -6.37 18.11
CA GLU A 145 -40.86 -7.24 17.09
C GLU A 145 -41.32 -6.42 15.83
N ASP A 146 -42.05 -7.03 14.87
CA ASP A 146 -42.59 -6.49 13.59
C ASP A 146 -43.95 -7.18 13.26
N PRO A 147 -44.89 -6.66 12.41
CA PRO A 147 -44.97 -7.18 11.02
C PRO A 147 -45.65 -6.31 9.91
N ALA A 148 -45.16 -6.51 8.66
CA ALA A 148 -45.93 -6.66 7.39
C ALA A 148 -46.58 -5.42 6.70
N ALA A 149 -46.67 -5.30 5.35
CA ALA A 149 -46.19 -6.04 4.15
C ALA A 149 -46.67 -5.24 2.88
N PRO A 150 -46.67 -5.73 1.59
CA PRO A 150 -46.00 -6.89 0.97
C PRO A 150 -44.95 -6.60 -0.17
N PRO A 151 -45.22 -6.56 -1.51
CA PRO A 151 -44.30 -7.23 -2.47
C PRO A 151 -43.74 -6.32 -3.60
N PRO A 152 -42.72 -6.73 -4.42
CA PRO A 152 -42.70 -7.96 -5.23
C PRO A 152 -41.83 -9.10 -4.68
N THR A 153 -41.96 -10.29 -5.27
CA THR A 153 -41.22 -11.51 -4.90
C THR A 153 -39.74 -11.47 -5.30
N GLY A 154 -38.84 -11.66 -4.33
CA GLY A 154 -37.42 -11.95 -4.53
C GLY A 154 -37.02 -13.27 -3.84
N GLN A 155 -35.85 -13.79 -4.15
CA GLN A 155 -35.28 -14.99 -3.51
C GLN A 155 -34.38 -14.54 -2.34
N ASP A 156 -34.60 -15.08 -1.13
CA ASP A 156 -34.07 -14.49 0.11
C ASP A 156 -32.54 -14.58 0.30
N ASP A 157 -31.81 -13.59 -0.22
CA ASP A 157 -30.39 -13.36 0.08
C ASP A 157 -30.11 -13.00 1.55
N ASN A 158 -31.15 -12.70 2.33
CA ASN A 158 -31.07 -12.28 3.74
C ASN A 158 -31.18 -13.43 4.77
N ASP A 159 -31.31 -14.69 4.34
CA ASP A 159 -31.35 -15.86 5.24
C ASP A 159 -30.05 -15.95 6.09
N PRO A 160 -30.10 -15.72 7.42
CA PRO A 160 -28.90 -15.72 8.27
C PRO A 160 -28.24 -17.09 8.39
N ALA A 161 -28.97 -18.19 8.11
CA ALA A 161 -28.41 -19.53 8.08
C ALA A 161 -27.65 -19.84 6.77
N ARG A 162 -27.79 -18.99 5.74
CA ARG A 162 -27.08 -19.11 4.45
C ARG A 162 -25.94 -18.11 4.31
N ASN A 163 -26.16 -16.86 4.69
CA ASN A 163 -25.18 -15.78 4.61
C ASN A 163 -24.80 -15.30 6.02
N PRO A 164 -24.00 -16.08 6.79
CA PRO A 164 -23.67 -15.77 8.17
C PRO A 164 -22.78 -14.52 8.33
N VAL A 165 -21.99 -14.13 7.31
CA VAL A 165 -21.29 -12.86 7.33
C VAL A 165 -22.15 -11.81 6.63
N ARG A 166 -22.68 -10.83 7.37
CA ARG A 166 -23.50 -9.76 6.78
C ARG A 166 -22.65 -8.68 6.12
N LYS A 167 -21.49 -8.35 6.73
CA LYS A 167 -20.53 -7.37 6.22
C LYS A 167 -19.12 -7.80 6.57
N VAL A 168 -18.19 -7.55 5.64
CA VAL A 168 -16.75 -7.78 5.83
C VAL A 168 -15.98 -6.56 5.37
N ALA A 169 -15.02 -6.13 6.18
CA ALA A 169 -14.06 -5.09 5.83
C ALA A 169 -12.63 -5.60 6.02
N ILE A 170 -11.68 -5.00 5.31
CA ILE A 170 -10.25 -5.21 5.48
C ILE A 170 -9.53 -3.89 5.74
N ALA A 171 -8.47 -3.95 6.55
CA ALA A 171 -7.53 -2.85 6.78
C ALA A 171 -6.07 -3.30 6.62
N PHE A 172 -5.19 -2.35 6.35
CA PHE A 172 -3.80 -2.56 5.99
C PHE A 172 -2.85 -2.14 7.12
N GLU A 173 -1.88 -3.00 7.44
CA GLU A 173 -0.77 -2.68 8.34
C GLU A 173 0.55 -3.12 7.69
N ARG A 174 1.27 -2.19 7.05
CA ARG A 174 2.65 -2.41 6.61
C ARG A 174 3.55 -2.67 7.82
N THR A 175 4.26 -3.80 7.80
CA THR A 175 5.24 -4.19 8.82
C THR A 175 6.67 -3.80 8.43
N THR A 176 6.96 -3.58 7.15
CA THR A 176 8.27 -3.11 6.69
C THR A 176 8.46 -1.59 6.82
N ALA A 177 9.63 -1.16 7.28
CA ALA A 177 10.07 0.23 7.08
C ALA A 177 10.43 0.52 5.60
N VAL A 178 10.89 -0.51 4.87
CA VAL A 178 11.09 -0.44 3.43
C VAL A 178 9.77 -0.43 2.66
N LYS A 179 9.83 0.25 1.52
CA LYS A 179 8.69 0.86 0.83
C LYS A 179 8.24 0.00 -0.39
N CYS A 180 9.20 -0.62 -1.08
CA CYS A 180 9.07 -1.90 -1.79
C CYS A 180 10.44 -2.62 -1.75
N PRO A 181 10.55 -3.95 -1.57
CA PRO A 181 9.48 -4.90 -1.25
C PRO A 181 8.75 -4.48 0.04
N VAL A 182 7.48 -4.84 0.13
CA VAL A 182 6.61 -4.50 1.25
C VAL A 182 6.05 -5.78 1.85
N THR A 183 6.14 -5.90 3.17
CA THR A 183 5.38 -6.90 3.93
C THR A 183 4.27 -6.16 4.66
N PHE A 184 3.04 -6.68 4.63
CA PHE A 184 1.90 -6.09 5.31
C PHE A 184 0.91 -7.15 5.79
N LYS A 185 0.24 -6.87 6.90
CA LYS A 185 -0.91 -7.65 7.36
C LYS A 185 -2.18 -7.13 6.72
N VAL A 186 -3.07 -8.06 6.38
CA VAL A 186 -4.48 -7.80 6.05
C VAL A 186 -5.30 -8.15 7.28
N HIS A 187 -5.74 -7.14 8.02
CA HIS A 187 -6.71 -7.29 9.10
C HIS A 187 -8.10 -7.43 8.50
N GLY A 188 -8.84 -8.46 8.86
CA GLY A 188 -10.24 -8.67 8.50
C GLY A 188 -11.17 -8.39 9.66
N TYR A 189 -12.31 -7.77 9.36
CA TYR A 189 -13.37 -7.40 10.30
C TYR A 189 -14.68 -7.96 9.78
N PHE A 190 -15.38 -8.75 10.60
CA PHE A 190 -16.58 -9.49 10.24
C PHE A 190 -17.75 -9.06 11.13
N GLU A 191 -18.86 -8.67 10.49
CA GLU A 191 -20.04 -8.10 11.15
C GLU A 191 -21.29 -8.94 10.90
N GLY A 192 -22.14 -9.04 11.93
CA GLY A 192 -23.44 -9.71 11.84
C GLY A 192 -23.39 -11.24 11.88
N LEU A 193 -22.29 -11.81 12.38
CA LEU A 193 -22.11 -13.24 12.61
C LEU A 193 -23.17 -13.80 13.58
N PRO A 194 -23.70 -15.03 13.37
CA PRO A 194 -24.60 -15.67 14.32
C PRO A 194 -23.87 -15.99 15.63
N ALA A 195 -24.55 -15.87 16.77
CA ALA A 195 -23.98 -16.14 18.09
C ALA A 195 -23.46 -17.59 18.23
N GLY A 196 -22.43 -17.76 19.06
CA GLY A 196 -21.70 -19.04 19.20
C GLY A 196 -20.51 -19.14 18.24
N ALA A 197 -19.77 -20.25 18.31
CA ALA A 197 -18.55 -20.40 17.51
C ALA A 197 -18.87 -20.58 16.03
N GLN A 198 -18.26 -19.77 15.16
CA GLN A 198 -18.46 -19.79 13.71
C GLN A 198 -17.20 -20.22 12.96
N THR A 199 -17.37 -20.77 11.75
CA THR A 199 -16.26 -21.10 10.85
C THR A 199 -16.44 -20.35 9.53
N VAL A 200 -15.69 -19.27 9.35
CA VAL A 200 -15.76 -18.43 8.15
C VAL A 200 -14.68 -18.87 7.16
N ARG A 201 -15.07 -19.22 5.94
CA ARG A 201 -14.13 -19.50 4.85
C ARG A 201 -13.99 -18.29 3.94
N TYR A 202 -12.75 -17.93 3.61
CA TYR A 202 -12.41 -16.73 2.85
C TYR A 202 -11.27 -17.00 1.85
N ARG A 203 -11.11 -16.12 0.86
CA ARG A 203 -9.91 -16.08 0.01
C ARG A 203 -9.60 -14.66 -0.46
N LEU A 204 -8.37 -14.43 -0.91
CA LEU A 204 -8.06 -13.23 -1.70
C LEU A 204 -8.68 -13.36 -3.09
N VAL A 205 -9.27 -12.29 -3.61
CA VAL A 205 -9.87 -12.29 -4.96
C VAL A 205 -8.82 -12.65 -6.02
N GLY A 206 -9.12 -13.70 -6.80
CA GLY A 206 -8.20 -14.26 -7.80
C GLY A 206 -7.25 -15.36 -7.29
N ALA A 207 -7.30 -15.71 -5.99
CA ALA A 207 -6.75 -16.98 -5.51
C ALA A 207 -7.73 -18.14 -5.80
N GLN A 208 -7.19 -19.35 -5.94
CA GLN A 208 -7.99 -20.57 -6.10
C GLN A 208 -8.31 -21.25 -4.76
N GLU A 209 -7.38 -21.17 -3.82
CA GLU A 209 -7.47 -21.78 -2.50
C GLU A 209 -8.40 -21.01 -1.56
N TRP A 210 -9.13 -21.75 -0.72
CA TRP A 210 -9.94 -21.21 0.38
C TRP A 210 -9.24 -21.44 1.72
N LYS A 211 -9.16 -20.39 2.52
CA LYS A 211 -8.62 -20.40 3.88
C LYS A 211 -9.77 -20.32 4.89
N THR A 212 -9.50 -20.69 6.13
CA THR A 212 -10.50 -20.77 7.21
C THR A 212 -10.12 -19.87 8.37
N VAL A 213 -11.11 -19.17 8.92
CA VAL A 213 -11.06 -18.41 10.16
C VAL A 213 -12.03 -19.05 11.14
N ASN A 214 -11.53 -19.38 12.34
CA ASN A 214 -12.35 -19.84 13.44
C ASN A 214 -12.72 -18.62 14.31
N VAL A 215 -14.02 -18.39 14.47
CA VAL A 215 -14.56 -17.33 15.34
C VAL A 215 -14.92 -17.98 16.68
N PRO A 216 -14.43 -17.45 17.82
CA PRO A 216 -14.75 -18.01 19.13
C PRO A 216 -16.19 -17.65 19.55
N ALA A 217 -16.76 -18.41 20.48
CA ALA A 217 -18.19 -18.29 20.83
C ALA A 217 -18.56 -17.01 21.58
N ASP A 218 -17.57 -16.30 22.12
CA ASP A 218 -17.64 -15.05 22.88
C ASP A 218 -17.27 -13.81 22.03
N HIS A 219 -17.37 -13.90 20.71
CA HIS A 219 -17.13 -12.76 19.82
C HIS A 219 -18.13 -11.62 20.06
N GLY A 220 -17.66 -10.37 19.92
CA GLY A 220 -18.52 -9.18 19.87
C GLY A 220 -19.17 -8.97 18.50
N ASP A 221 -19.92 -7.88 18.34
CA ASP A 221 -20.64 -7.51 17.11
C ASP A 221 -19.73 -7.43 15.86
N VAL A 222 -18.46 -7.09 16.08
CA VAL A 222 -17.38 -7.11 15.10
C VAL A 222 -16.32 -8.11 15.57
N PHE A 223 -16.16 -9.23 14.87
CA PHE A 223 -14.99 -10.10 15.05
C PHE A 223 -13.84 -9.60 14.17
N SER A 224 -12.65 -9.42 14.74
CA SER A 224 -11.47 -8.93 14.02
C SER A 224 -10.26 -9.85 14.18
N THR A 225 -9.56 -10.16 13.09
CA THR A 225 -8.32 -10.96 13.10
C THR A 225 -7.40 -10.61 11.94
N VAL A 226 -6.11 -10.95 12.05
CA VAL A 226 -5.21 -10.97 10.88
C VAL A 226 -5.60 -12.16 10.00
N LEU A 227 -5.94 -11.89 8.74
CA LEU A 227 -6.25 -12.92 7.75
C LEU A 227 -4.97 -13.47 7.12
N GLU A 228 -4.16 -12.56 6.57
CA GLU A 228 -2.91 -12.90 5.89
C GLU A 228 -1.81 -11.88 6.22
N THR A 229 -0.57 -12.35 6.21
CA THR A 229 0.61 -11.50 6.04
C THR A 229 1.10 -11.70 4.61
N ILE A 230 1.20 -10.62 3.85
CA ILE A 230 1.45 -10.62 2.41
C ILE A 230 2.77 -9.93 2.12
N ASP A 231 3.66 -10.63 1.41
CA ASP A 231 4.87 -10.08 0.81
C ASP A 231 4.60 -9.68 -0.65
N TRP A 232 4.73 -8.39 -0.97
CA TRP A 232 4.71 -7.89 -2.35
C TRP A 232 6.07 -7.33 -2.76
N ASP A 233 6.49 -7.72 -3.97
CA ASP A 233 7.62 -7.14 -4.68
C ASP A 233 7.32 -6.98 -6.18
N TRP A 234 8.31 -6.51 -6.93
CA TRP A 234 8.23 -6.25 -8.37
C TRP A 234 8.08 -7.51 -9.25
N GLU A 235 8.19 -8.73 -8.70
CA GLU A 235 7.84 -9.98 -9.40
C GLU A 235 6.37 -10.37 -9.21
N THR A 236 5.76 -10.01 -8.07
CA THR A 236 4.35 -10.37 -7.77
C THR A 236 3.33 -9.78 -8.75
N GLY A 237 3.59 -8.57 -9.26
CA GLY A 237 2.68 -7.85 -10.17
C GLY A 237 1.30 -7.55 -9.57
N LYS A 238 1.17 -7.57 -8.24
CA LYS A 238 -0.05 -7.25 -7.50
C LYS A 238 -0.03 -5.78 -7.06
N THR A 239 -1.21 -5.15 -7.10
CA THR A 239 -1.40 -3.74 -6.71
C THR A 239 -2.63 -3.53 -5.84
N SER A 240 -3.41 -4.58 -5.55
CA SER A 240 -4.67 -4.51 -4.82
C SER A 240 -5.01 -5.79 -4.07
N VAL A 241 -5.56 -5.67 -2.87
CA VAL A 241 -6.18 -6.77 -2.10
C VAL A 241 -7.68 -6.51 -1.95
N ARG A 242 -8.48 -7.55 -2.15
CA ARG A 242 -9.88 -7.67 -1.74
C ARG A 242 -10.10 -9.11 -1.27
N VAL A 243 -10.90 -9.29 -0.24
CA VAL A 243 -11.30 -10.61 0.30
C VAL A 243 -12.68 -10.97 -0.23
N GLU A 244 -12.93 -12.25 -0.45
CA GLU A 244 -14.21 -12.87 -0.82
C GLU A 244 -14.56 -13.96 0.20
N ILE A 245 -15.83 -14.05 0.62
CA ILE A 245 -16.33 -15.03 1.59
C ILE A 245 -17.01 -16.20 0.88
N ASP A 246 -16.81 -17.43 1.36
CA ASP A 246 -17.44 -18.63 0.80
C ASP A 246 -18.85 -18.85 1.35
N GLN A 247 -19.75 -17.95 0.97
CA GLN A 247 -21.20 -18.02 1.24
C GLN A 247 -21.99 -17.69 -0.06
N PRO A 248 -23.29 -18.03 -0.17
CA PRO A 248 -24.05 -17.92 -1.42
C PRO A 248 -24.01 -16.55 -2.09
N ASN A 249 -24.10 -15.44 -1.34
CA ASN A 249 -24.08 -14.09 -1.92
C ASN A 249 -22.69 -13.60 -2.38
N ARG A 250 -21.64 -14.43 -2.24
CA ARG A 250 -20.25 -14.12 -2.65
C ARG A 250 -19.68 -12.82 -2.07
N LEU A 251 -20.13 -12.41 -0.87
CA LEU A 251 -19.76 -11.16 -0.22
C LEU A 251 -18.25 -10.87 -0.31
N THR A 252 -17.90 -9.68 -0.82
CA THR A 252 -16.52 -9.19 -0.88
C THR A 252 -16.28 -7.96 -0.01
N SER A 253 -15.06 -7.81 0.49
CA SER A 253 -14.64 -6.63 1.23
C SER A 253 -14.50 -5.37 0.35
N ASN A 254 -14.31 -4.22 1.01
CA ASN A 254 -13.60 -3.09 0.42
C ASN A 254 -12.28 -3.53 -0.24
N VAL A 255 -11.83 -2.80 -1.26
CA VAL A 255 -10.51 -3.00 -1.87
C VAL A 255 -9.50 -2.05 -1.22
N ILE A 256 -8.27 -2.55 -1.04
CA ILE A 256 -7.10 -1.76 -0.68
C ILE A 256 -6.15 -1.78 -1.88
N TYR A 257 -5.69 -0.62 -2.33
CA TYR A 257 -4.61 -0.50 -3.32
C TYR A 257 -3.28 -0.15 -2.64
N TYR A 258 -2.18 -0.64 -3.22
CA TYR A 258 -0.82 -0.24 -2.89
C TYR A 258 0.02 -0.35 -4.16
N PHE A 259 0.53 0.77 -4.65
CA PHE A 259 1.10 0.88 -6.01
C PHE A 259 2.62 0.89 -6.06
N GLN A 260 3.29 0.94 -4.92
CA GLN A 260 4.73 1.20 -4.93
C GLN A 260 5.57 0.08 -5.61
N CYS A 261 5.17 -1.18 -5.49
CA CYS A 261 5.90 -2.27 -6.16
C CYS A 261 5.68 -2.34 -7.69
N GLY A 262 4.79 -1.51 -8.23
CA GLY A 262 4.61 -1.26 -9.66
C GLY A 262 3.24 -0.65 -9.94
N PRO A 263 3.11 0.23 -10.96
CA PRO A 263 1.81 0.70 -11.40
C PRO A 263 0.95 -0.47 -11.93
N PRO A 264 -0.38 -0.42 -11.77
CA PRO A 264 -1.29 -1.34 -12.42
C PRO A 264 -1.27 -1.10 -13.94
N ARG A 265 -1.92 -1.99 -14.69
CA ARG A 265 -1.96 -1.89 -16.15
C ARG A 265 -2.70 -0.62 -16.60
N THR A 266 -2.16 0.05 -17.61
CA THR A 266 -2.77 1.25 -18.20
C THR A 266 -4.18 0.98 -18.70
N GLY A 267 -5.08 1.94 -18.52
CA GLY A 267 -6.51 1.78 -18.85
C GLY A 267 -7.36 1.09 -17.77
N THR A 268 -6.78 0.63 -16.66
CA THR A 268 -7.56 0.13 -15.52
C THR A 268 -8.35 1.28 -14.88
N SER A 269 -9.69 1.22 -14.98
CA SER A 269 -10.59 2.06 -14.18
C SER A 269 -10.62 1.58 -12.74
N ILE A 270 -10.68 2.53 -11.80
CA ILE A 270 -10.66 2.31 -10.36
C ILE A 270 -12.06 2.52 -9.76
N GLY A 271 -12.81 3.48 -10.31
CA GLY A 271 -14.17 3.84 -9.88
C GLY A 271 -14.68 5.03 -10.69
N VAL A 272 -15.75 5.66 -10.21
CA VAL A 272 -16.38 6.84 -10.83
C VAL A 272 -16.35 8.01 -9.86
N VAL A 273 -16.16 9.23 -10.37
CA VAL A 273 -16.53 10.48 -9.67
C VAL A 273 -17.80 11.04 -10.33
N ALA A 274 -18.74 11.54 -9.54
CA ALA A 274 -20.05 11.99 -10.02
C ALA A 274 -19.98 13.35 -10.76
N GLU A 275 -19.00 14.18 -10.41
CA GLU A 275 -18.80 15.54 -10.91
C GLU A 275 -17.31 15.89 -10.93
N ASP A 276 -16.95 17.10 -11.38
CA ASP A 276 -15.56 17.56 -11.48
C ASP A 276 -14.98 17.94 -10.11
N ILE A 277 -14.05 17.14 -9.59
CA ILE A 277 -13.41 17.35 -8.28
C ILE A 277 -12.09 18.10 -8.48
N VAL A 278 -12.13 19.43 -8.32
CA VAL A 278 -11.00 20.34 -8.61
C VAL A 278 -10.13 20.68 -7.39
N ARG A 279 -8.86 21.00 -7.63
CA ARG A 279 -7.93 21.62 -6.66
C ARG A 279 -8.03 23.15 -6.71
N THR A 280 -8.05 23.80 -5.56
CA THR A 280 -8.05 25.28 -5.44
C THR A 280 -6.76 25.80 -4.77
N ASP A 281 -6.59 27.12 -4.72
CA ASP A 281 -5.43 27.75 -4.07
C ASP A 281 -5.37 27.57 -2.55
N MET A 282 -6.47 27.21 -1.90
CA MET A 282 -6.48 26.81 -0.48
C MET A 282 -6.49 25.29 -0.27
N GLY A 283 -6.64 24.51 -1.34
CA GLY A 283 -6.80 23.05 -1.33
C GLY A 283 -8.07 22.62 -2.05
N GLY A 284 -9.22 22.89 -1.44
CA GLY A 284 -10.54 22.71 -2.05
C GLY A 284 -10.98 21.25 -2.18
N PRO A 285 -12.02 20.97 -3.00
CA PRO A 285 -12.67 19.66 -3.12
C PRO A 285 -11.71 18.47 -3.28
N LEU A 286 -10.68 18.60 -4.12
CA LEU A 286 -9.73 17.51 -4.33
C LEU A 286 -8.81 17.25 -3.12
N ALA A 287 -8.43 18.29 -2.38
CA ALA A 287 -7.65 18.12 -1.14
C ALA A 287 -8.51 17.57 0.00
N GLU A 288 -9.79 17.93 0.05
CA GLU A 288 -10.78 17.37 0.98
C GLU A 288 -10.98 15.86 0.74
N LEU A 289 -11.12 15.44 -0.53
CA LEU A 289 -11.25 14.04 -0.93
C LEU A 289 -10.02 13.21 -0.52
N ILE A 290 -8.82 13.73 -0.77
CA ILE A 290 -7.57 13.06 -0.39
C ILE A 290 -7.46 12.92 1.13
N ALA A 291 -7.95 13.89 1.90
CA ALA A 291 -7.95 13.81 3.36
C ALA A 291 -8.93 12.75 3.87
N ASP A 292 -10.11 12.61 3.26
CA ASP A 292 -11.06 11.54 3.61
C ASP A 292 -10.48 10.16 3.28
N ALA A 293 -9.85 10.02 2.11
CA ALA A 293 -9.15 8.80 1.70
C ALA A 293 -7.99 8.43 2.66
N TYR A 294 -7.20 9.41 3.09
CA TYR A 294 -6.13 9.20 4.07
C TYR A 294 -6.68 8.75 5.43
N LEU A 295 -7.77 9.37 5.91
CA LEU A 295 -8.39 9.02 7.18
C LEU A 295 -8.91 7.58 7.14
N GLU A 296 -9.72 7.24 6.13
CA GLU A 296 -10.28 5.89 5.97
C GLU A 296 -9.19 4.82 5.92
N ALA A 297 -8.14 5.04 5.12
CA ALA A 297 -7.08 4.07 4.90
C ALA A 297 -6.27 3.68 6.16
N VAL A 298 -6.32 4.48 7.23
CA VAL A 298 -5.57 4.22 8.49
C VAL A 298 -6.44 4.15 9.75
N ARG A 299 -7.69 4.66 9.72
CA ARG A 299 -8.54 4.83 10.91
C ARG A 299 -8.77 3.52 11.67
N THR A 300 -9.06 2.42 10.99
CA THR A 300 -9.44 1.14 11.61
C THR A 300 -8.31 0.50 12.44
N VAL A 301 -7.05 0.69 12.02
CA VAL A 301 -5.87 0.12 12.72
C VAL A 301 -5.29 1.10 13.75
N SER A 302 -5.32 2.40 13.47
CA SER A 302 -4.65 3.43 14.31
C SER A 302 -5.59 4.13 15.30
N GLY A 303 -6.89 4.14 15.05
CA GLY A 303 -7.86 5.02 15.71
C GLY A 303 -7.72 6.50 15.33
N ALA A 304 -7.16 6.83 14.15
CA ALA A 304 -7.11 8.20 13.64
C ALA A 304 -8.48 8.87 13.61
N GLN A 305 -8.54 10.15 13.98
CA GLN A 305 -9.77 10.94 14.11
C GLN A 305 -9.92 11.99 13.00
N VAL A 306 -8.80 12.46 12.45
CA VAL A 306 -8.72 13.44 11.36
C VAL A 306 -7.48 13.15 10.52
N ALA A 307 -7.52 13.42 9.23
CA ALA A 307 -6.33 13.52 8.38
C ALA A 307 -6.13 14.95 7.88
N LEU A 308 -4.87 15.33 7.62
CA LEU A 308 -4.49 16.63 7.06
C LEU A 308 -3.71 16.45 5.75
N VAL A 309 -4.06 17.27 4.76
CA VAL A 309 -3.45 17.28 3.41
C VAL A 309 -2.99 18.70 3.07
N SER A 310 -1.70 18.87 2.81
CA SER A 310 -1.22 20.09 2.14
C SER A 310 -1.61 20.03 0.67
N ARG A 311 -2.11 21.15 0.12
CA ARG A 311 -2.34 21.26 -1.33
C ARG A 311 -1.08 21.02 -2.15
N LYS A 312 0.13 21.18 -1.58
CA LYS A 312 1.41 20.96 -2.28
C LYS A 312 1.72 19.47 -2.51
N SER A 313 1.10 18.57 -1.74
CA SER A 313 1.16 17.11 -1.96
C SER A 313 0.40 16.63 -3.21
N ILE A 314 -0.32 17.55 -3.87
CA ILE A 314 -1.07 17.34 -5.11
C ILE A 314 -0.24 17.86 -6.28
N SER A 315 0.09 16.97 -7.21
CA SER A 315 0.83 17.25 -8.45
C SER A 315 0.09 18.29 -9.31
N MET A 316 0.84 19.00 -10.18
CA MET A 316 0.37 19.95 -11.21
C MET A 316 -0.58 21.09 -10.79
N PRO A 317 -0.26 22.37 -11.04
CA PRO A 317 -1.28 23.42 -11.07
C PRO A 317 -2.42 23.01 -12.01
N GLY A 318 -3.68 23.08 -11.54
CA GLY A 318 -4.85 22.63 -12.30
C GLY A 318 -5.18 21.14 -12.23
N ALA A 319 -4.58 20.34 -11.33
CA ALA A 319 -5.01 18.95 -11.14
C ALA A 319 -6.46 18.82 -10.65
N GLU A 320 -7.18 17.86 -11.23
CA GLU A 320 -8.60 17.60 -11.06
C GLU A 320 -8.92 16.12 -11.32
N LEU A 321 -10.06 15.65 -10.83
CA LEU A 321 -10.69 14.42 -11.30
C LEU A 321 -11.97 14.79 -12.05
N LYS A 322 -11.99 14.60 -13.38
CA LYS A 322 -13.15 14.84 -14.23
C LYS A 322 -14.27 13.83 -14.00
N ALA A 323 -15.52 14.31 -14.09
CA ALA A 323 -16.74 13.52 -14.00
C ALA A 323 -16.70 12.24 -14.85
N GLY A 324 -17.17 11.12 -14.30
CA GLY A 324 -17.16 9.81 -14.94
C GLY A 324 -16.03 8.89 -14.46
N GLY A 325 -15.59 7.99 -15.34
CA GLY A 325 -14.67 6.90 -14.99
C GLY A 325 -13.25 7.37 -14.70
N VAL A 326 -12.80 7.19 -13.45
CA VAL A 326 -11.43 7.49 -13.03
C VAL A 326 -10.52 6.28 -13.29
N THR A 327 -9.39 6.52 -13.95
CA THR A 327 -8.32 5.54 -14.18
C THR A 327 -7.15 5.74 -13.23
N PHE A 328 -6.32 4.70 -13.08
CA PHE A 328 -5.05 4.82 -12.34
C PHE A 328 -4.18 5.98 -12.83
N SER A 329 -4.13 6.24 -14.15
CA SER A 329 -3.30 7.31 -14.71
C SER A 329 -3.75 8.70 -14.25
N GLN A 330 -5.04 8.91 -13.95
CA GLN A 330 -5.53 10.14 -13.33
C GLN A 330 -5.17 10.20 -11.85
N VAL A 331 -5.38 9.12 -11.08
CA VAL A 331 -5.01 9.06 -9.65
C VAL A 331 -3.51 9.32 -9.45
N TRP A 332 -2.66 8.71 -10.26
CA TRP A 332 -1.20 8.95 -10.28
C TRP A 332 -0.85 10.38 -10.74
N GLY A 333 -1.63 10.95 -11.66
CA GLY A 333 -1.51 12.34 -12.09
C GLY A 333 -1.84 13.35 -10.98
N VAL A 334 -2.71 12.99 -10.03
CA VAL A 334 -3.04 13.77 -8.83
C VAL A 334 -1.99 13.56 -7.74
N GLN A 335 -1.59 12.31 -7.46
CA GLN A 335 -0.53 11.98 -6.50
C GLN A 335 0.41 10.92 -7.06
N SER A 336 1.66 11.28 -7.37
CA SER A 336 2.68 10.37 -7.93
C SER A 336 3.79 10.01 -6.93
N SER A 337 3.67 10.41 -5.66
CA SER A 337 4.75 10.37 -4.67
C SER A 337 4.87 9.05 -3.91
N GLY A 338 3.81 8.24 -3.87
CA GLY A 338 3.78 6.93 -3.21
C GLY A 338 4.34 6.99 -1.79
N VAL A 339 3.94 8.00 -0.99
CA VAL A 339 4.40 8.23 0.38
C VAL A 339 3.43 7.63 1.39
N ALA A 340 3.95 7.05 2.47
CA ALA A 340 3.12 6.46 3.50
C ALA A 340 2.23 7.52 4.17
N VAL A 341 0.96 7.15 4.39
CA VAL A 341 0.08 7.84 5.35
C VAL A 341 0.39 7.26 6.73
N ASP A 342 0.95 8.10 7.60
CA ASP A 342 1.31 7.77 8.97
C ASP A 342 0.36 8.50 9.94
N VAL A 343 0.39 8.14 11.23
CA VAL A 343 -0.47 8.72 12.27
C VAL A 343 0.35 9.13 13.50
N ARG A 344 0.11 10.35 13.98
CA ARG A 344 0.69 10.92 15.19
C ARG A 344 -0.40 11.44 16.11
N SER A 345 -0.15 11.50 17.42
CA SER A 345 -1.01 12.23 18.35
C SER A 345 -0.39 13.56 18.74
N MET A 346 -1.22 14.60 18.75
CA MET A 346 -0.87 15.97 19.14
C MET A 346 -2.00 16.58 19.98
N THR A 347 -1.72 17.63 20.74
CA THR A 347 -2.75 18.37 21.47
C THR A 347 -3.53 19.32 20.55
N GLY A 348 -4.71 19.76 20.98
CA GLY A 348 -5.48 20.78 20.28
C GLY A 348 -4.70 22.10 20.10
N ALA A 349 -3.82 22.46 21.05
CA ALA A 349 -2.92 23.61 20.92
C ALA A 349 -1.89 23.42 19.78
N GLN A 350 -1.24 22.25 19.71
CA GLN A 350 -0.31 21.92 18.62
C GLN A 350 -1.01 21.91 17.27
N LEU A 351 -2.25 21.39 17.21
CA LEU A 351 -3.07 21.38 16.00
C LEU A 351 -3.46 22.81 15.57
N LYS A 352 -3.89 23.67 16.51
CA LYS A 352 -4.20 25.08 16.23
C LYS A 352 -2.99 25.84 15.69
N GLN A 353 -1.80 25.63 16.26
CA GLN A 353 -0.54 26.22 15.77
C GLN A 353 -0.26 25.77 14.32
N LEU A 354 -0.26 24.46 14.07
CA LEU A 354 0.01 23.89 12.74
C LEU A 354 -0.98 24.40 11.67
N LEU A 355 -2.27 24.46 11.99
CA LEU A 355 -3.33 24.91 11.08
C LEU A 355 -3.30 26.43 10.82
N GLY A 356 -2.74 27.22 11.74
CA GLY A 356 -2.59 28.69 11.61
C GLY A 356 -1.58 29.13 10.55
N HIS A 357 -0.66 28.25 10.12
CA HIS A 357 0.33 28.57 9.07
C HIS A 357 -0.26 28.80 7.67
N ALA A 358 -1.58 28.66 7.49
CA ALA A 358 -2.27 28.88 6.23
C ALA A 358 -1.99 30.28 5.64
N ASN A 359 -1.51 30.32 4.39
CA ASN A 359 -1.19 31.57 3.69
C ASN A 359 -1.27 31.39 2.16
N PRO A 360 -1.40 32.46 1.34
CA PRO A 360 -1.61 32.32 -0.11
C PRO A 360 -0.50 31.54 -0.84
N GLN A 361 0.76 31.68 -0.41
CA GLN A 361 1.91 31.04 -1.09
C GLN A 361 1.88 29.51 -0.94
N ILE A 362 1.49 28.99 0.23
CA ILE A 362 1.47 27.54 0.50
C ILE A 362 0.07 26.92 0.37
N GLY A 363 -1.00 27.68 0.64
CA GLY A 363 -2.37 27.21 0.83
C GLY A 363 -2.70 26.98 2.31
N ALA A 364 -3.74 26.19 2.60
CA ALA A 364 -4.04 25.69 3.94
C ALA A 364 -3.79 24.16 4.03
N LEU A 365 -3.83 23.62 5.26
CA LEU A 365 -3.95 22.19 5.46
C LEU A 365 -5.43 21.81 5.40
N THR A 366 -5.80 21.11 4.34
CA THR A 366 -7.19 20.67 4.14
C THR A 366 -7.47 19.44 5.01
N PRO A 367 -8.53 19.45 5.83
CA PRO A 367 -8.85 18.34 6.73
C PRO A 367 -9.83 17.33 6.11
N SER A 368 -9.86 16.13 6.69
CA SER A 368 -10.95 15.18 6.49
C SER A 368 -12.28 15.71 7.06
N ALA A 369 -13.42 15.17 6.62
CA ALA A 369 -14.77 15.67 6.90
C ALA A 369 -15.12 15.73 8.41
N SER A 370 -14.37 14.99 9.23
CA SER A 370 -14.44 15.04 10.69
C SER A 370 -13.98 16.37 11.31
N LEU A 371 -13.21 17.22 10.62
CA LEU A 371 -12.71 18.48 11.19
C LEU A 371 -13.02 19.70 10.32
N ARG A 372 -13.41 20.80 10.98
CA ARG A 372 -13.61 22.12 10.37
C ARG A 372 -12.92 23.19 11.20
N TYR A 373 -12.33 24.19 10.55
CA TYR A 373 -11.66 25.28 11.25
C TYR A 373 -11.71 26.62 10.51
N THR A 374 -11.58 27.70 11.29
CA THR A 374 -11.48 29.08 10.82
C THR A 374 -10.15 29.67 11.24
N VAL A 375 -9.44 30.27 10.30
CA VAL A 375 -8.25 31.12 10.55
C VAL A 375 -8.65 32.58 10.38
N THR A 376 -8.31 33.42 11.34
CA THR A 376 -8.35 34.88 11.21
C THR A 376 -6.93 35.41 11.34
N GLY A 377 -6.39 36.07 10.32
CA GLY A 377 -5.06 36.71 10.39
C GLY A 377 -3.89 35.78 10.79
N GLY A 378 -3.94 34.50 10.44
CA GLY A 378 -2.94 33.48 10.82
C GLY A 378 -3.18 32.77 12.16
N VAL A 379 -4.24 33.11 12.89
CA VAL A 379 -4.62 32.46 14.16
C VAL A 379 -5.89 31.64 13.98
N VAL A 380 -5.91 30.39 14.46
CA VAL A 380 -7.13 29.56 14.46
C VAL A 380 -8.10 30.07 15.51
N THR A 381 -9.22 30.65 15.07
CA THR A 381 -10.24 31.26 15.93
C THR A 381 -11.39 30.30 16.26
N GLU A 382 -11.72 29.38 15.34
CA GLU A 382 -12.75 28.36 15.50
C GLU A 382 -12.18 27.01 15.05
N ILE A 383 -12.44 25.93 15.79
CA ILE A 383 -12.05 24.56 15.40
C ILE A 383 -12.96 23.52 16.05
N THR A 384 -13.48 22.60 15.23
CA THR A 384 -14.36 21.52 15.68
C THR A 384 -13.92 20.17 15.15
N LEU A 385 -14.06 19.12 15.95
CA LEU A 385 -13.82 17.71 15.59
C LEU A 385 -15.12 16.93 15.86
N ASN A 386 -15.68 16.33 14.82
CA ASN A 386 -17.01 15.69 14.80
C ASN A 386 -18.12 16.64 15.33
N GLY A 387 -18.01 17.93 15.02
CA GLY A 387 -18.93 18.98 15.47
C GLY A 387 -18.68 19.53 16.88
N ALA A 388 -17.92 18.83 17.73
CA ALA A 388 -17.56 19.31 19.06
C ALA A 388 -16.34 20.27 19.01
N PRO A 389 -16.32 21.38 19.77
CA PRO A 389 -15.16 22.28 19.84
C PRO A 389 -13.89 21.59 20.36
N VAL A 390 -12.73 21.91 19.77
CA VAL A 390 -11.43 21.35 20.20
C VAL A 390 -10.79 22.20 21.31
N SER A 391 -10.60 21.59 22.49
CA SER A 391 -9.85 22.20 23.60
C SER A 391 -8.33 22.07 23.40
N ASP A 392 -7.57 22.98 24.00
CA ASP A 392 -6.11 23.03 23.82
C ASP A 392 -5.38 21.80 24.38
N THR A 393 -5.95 21.14 25.39
CA THR A 393 -5.42 19.94 26.04
C THR A 393 -5.92 18.63 25.43
N GLN A 394 -6.91 18.67 24.53
CA GLN A 394 -7.44 17.47 23.88
C GLN A 394 -6.36 16.80 23.03
N VAL A 395 -6.04 15.53 23.32
CA VAL A 395 -5.14 14.73 22.47
C VAL A 395 -5.92 14.18 21.28
N ILE A 396 -5.43 14.44 20.08
CA ILE A 396 -6.07 14.06 18.80
C ILE A 396 -5.08 13.22 17.98
N LYS A 397 -5.53 12.07 17.50
CA LYS A 397 -4.82 11.23 16.53
C LYS A 397 -5.03 11.77 15.11
N VAL A 398 -3.98 12.38 14.55
CA VAL A 398 -3.94 13.04 13.24
C VAL A 398 -3.14 12.22 12.24
N ALA A 399 -3.74 11.91 11.10
CA ALA A 399 -3.08 11.24 9.97
C ALA A 399 -2.52 12.26 8.96
N ALA A 400 -1.37 11.97 8.35
CA ALA A 400 -0.76 12.77 7.29
C ALA A 400 0.31 11.96 6.56
N THR A 401 0.88 12.51 5.47
CA THR A 401 2.10 11.94 4.90
C THR A 401 3.29 12.20 5.82
N TYR A 402 4.28 11.31 5.85
CA TYR A 402 5.54 11.56 6.58
C TYR A 402 6.29 12.81 6.07
N ILE A 403 6.02 13.23 4.83
CA ILE A 403 6.54 14.48 4.23
C ILE A 403 5.98 15.70 4.97
N LEU A 404 4.65 15.80 5.12
CA LEU A 404 4.02 16.89 5.88
C LEU A 404 4.44 16.86 7.36
N MET A 405 4.46 15.68 7.98
CA MET A 405 4.93 15.53 9.38
C MET A 405 6.39 15.97 9.58
N GLY A 406 7.22 15.81 8.55
CA GLY A 406 8.63 16.16 8.53
C GLY A 406 8.95 17.65 8.35
N GLY A 407 7.94 18.52 8.19
CA GLY A 407 8.14 19.97 8.01
C GLY A 407 8.47 20.40 6.58
N TRP A 408 8.00 19.63 5.59
CA TRP A 408 8.09 19.98 4.18
C TRP A 408 6.81 20.69 3.72
N GLU A 409 6.66 20.87 2.40
CA GLU A 409 5.43 21.42 1.78
C GLU A 409 5.04 22.86 2.21
N GLY A 410 5.92 23.54 2.97
CA GLY A 410 5.74 24.90 3.48
C GLY A 410 5.22 24.98 4.93
N PHE A 411 5.02 23.85 5.59
CA PHE A 411 4.47 23.77 6.95
C PHE A 411 5.55 23.36 7.97
N PRO A 412 5.41 23.69 9.27
CA PRO A 412 6.39 23.32 10.29
C PRO A 412 6.44 21.80 10.53
N GLN A 413 7.59 21.31 10.99
CA GLN A 413 7.75 19.94 11.46
C GLN A 413 6.87 19.70 12.70
N TRP A 414 6.28 18.50 12.81
CA TRP A 414 5.37 18.14 13.90
C TRP A 414 6.13 17.81 15.20
N THR A 415 6.77 18.82 15.78
CA THR A 415 7.56 18.71 17.02
C THR A 415 6.68 18.42 18.24
N GLY A 416 7.23 17.70 19.22
CA GLY A 416 6.50 17.34 20.45
C GLY A 416 5.29 16.40 20.24
N THR A 417 5.21 15.68 19.11
CA THR A 417 4.09 14.76 18.81
C THR A 417 4.49 13.30 18.96
N THR A 418 3.58 12.47 19.48
CA THR A 418 3.82 11.03 19.69
C THR A 418 3.51 10.25 18.41
N ARG A 419 4.33 9.24 18.08
CA ARG A 419 4.08 8.29 16.98
C ARG A 419 2.97 7.32 17.39
N VAL A 420 1.92 7.19 16.57
CA VAL A 420 0.79 6.26 16.82
C VAL A 420 0.83 5.09 15.83
N ALA A 421 1.04 5.36 14.55
CA ALA A 421 1.23 4.33 13.52
C ALA A 421 2.13 4.86 12.41
N THR A 422 2.95 3.99 11.82
CA THR A 422 3.71 4.29 10.58
C THR A 422 3.61 3.13 9.59
N SER A 423 2.40 2.59 9.48
CA SER A 423 2.05 1.34 8.82
C SER A 423 0.91 1.49 7.81
N GLY A 424 0.41 2.72 7.57
CA GLY A 424 -0.62 2.97 6.57
C GLY A 424 -0.10 2.80 5.13
N PRO A 425 -1.00 2.65 4.15
CA PRO A 425 -0.64 2.44 2.75
C PRO A 425 0.03 3.68 2.14
N ASP A 426 0.49 3.55 0.89
CA ASP A 426 0.92 4.71 0.12
C ASP A 426 -0.28 5.61 -0.21
N ASN A 427 -0.06 6.92 -0.26
CA ASN A 427 -1.11 7.93 -0.48
C ASN A 427 -1.88 7.74 -1.79
N THR A 428 -1.21 7.27 -2.84
CA THR A 428 -1.82 7.02 -4.15
C THR A 428 -2.75 5.81 -4.07
N GLY A 429 -2.33 4.76 -3.35
CA GLY A 429 -3.12 3.60 -2.99
C GLY A 429 -4.33 3.93 -2.09
N ALA A 430 -4.17 4.84 -1.13
CA ALA A 430 -5.26 5.33 -0.29
C ALA A 430 -6.36 6.03 -1.11
N LEU A 431 -5.97 6.97 -1.99
CA LEU A 431 -6.90 7.66 -2.88
C LEU A 431 -7.62 6.70 -3.85
N ALA A 432 -6.89 5.73 -4.42
CA ALA A 432 -7.51 4.70 -5.26
C ALA A 432 -8.46 3.76 -4.51
N ALA A 433 -8.10 3.36 -3.29
CA ALA A 433 -8.97 2.54 -2.45
C ALA A 433 -10.29 3.27 -2.16
N TYR A 434 -10.22 4.53 -1.74
CA TYR A 434 -11.40 5.35 -1.47
C TYR A 434 -12.30 5.49 -2.72
N ILE A 435 -11.73 5.84 -3.88
CA ILE A 435 -12.48 5.98 -5.14
C ILE A 435 -13.15 4.65 -5.56
N ALA A 436 -12.50 3.50 -5.31
CA ALA A 436 -13.06 2.20 -5.63
C ALA A 436 -14.10 1.68 -4.62
N ASN A 437 -14.10 2.20 -3.38
CA ASN A 437 -15.02 1.81 -2.31
C ASN A 437 -16.27 2.71 -2.24
N HIS A 438 -16.14 3.97 -2.67
CA HIS A 438 -17.22 4.99 -2.63
C HIS A 438 -17.73 5.39 -4.02
N SER A 439 -17.48 4.59 -5.05
CA SER A 439 -17.92 4.87 -6.43
C SER A 439 -19.46 4.78 -6.57
N PRO A 440 -20.17 5.81 -7.08
CA PRO A 440 -19.65 7.09 -7.60
C PRO A 440 -19.41 8.14 -6.49
N VAL A 441 -18.19 8.69 -6.46
CA VAL A 441 -17.75 9.66 -5.45
C VAL A 441 -18.26 11.07 -5.79
N PRO A 442 -19.05 11.74 -4.91
CA PRO A 442 -19.42 13.14 -5.09
C PRO A 442 -18.25 14.09 -4.76
N ALA A 443 -18.30 15.33 -5.24
CA ALA A 443 -17.32 16.33 -4.83
C ALA A 443 -17.53 16.74 -3.36
N PRO A 444 -16.47 16.78 -2.54
CA PRO A 444 -16.50 17.51 -1.29
C PRO A 444 -16.73 19.00 -1.53
N LYS A 445 -17.42 19.67 -0.60
CA LYS A 445 -17.84 21.07 -0.78
C LYS A 445 -16.70 22.08 -0.87
N GLY A 446 -15.49 21.75 -0.40
CA GLY A 446 -14.40 22.72 -0.30
C GLY A 446 -14.60 23.76 0.82
N ASP A 447 -15.49 23.48 1.77
CA ASP A 447 -15.96 24.40 2.81
C ASP A 447 -15.43 24.10 4.23
N ARG A 448 -14.49 23.14 4.39
CA ARG A 448 -13.97 22.74 5.71
C ARG A 448 -12.99 23.73 6.33
N VAL A 449 -12.44 24.64 5.53
CA VAL A 449 -11.47 25.66 5.96
C VAL A 449 -12.01 27.05 5.62
N THR A 450 -12.20 27.89 6.63
CA THR A 450 -12.54 29.31 6.45
C THR A 450 -11.32 30.18 6.74
N ILE A 451 -11.06 31.17 5.89
CA ILE A 451 -10.02 32.19 6.10
C ILE A 451 -10.71 33.55 6.22
N ARG A 452 -10.28 34.38 7.19
CA ARG A 452 -10.78 35.73 7.48
C ARG A 452 -9.61 36.71 7.71
#